data_AF-K0W203-F1
#
_entry.id   AF-K0W203-F1
#
_cell.length_a   1.000
_cell.length_b   1.000
_cell.length_c   1.000
_cell.angle_alpha   90.00
_cell.angle_beta   90.00
_cell.angle_gamma   90.00
#
_symmetry.space_group_name_H-M   'P 1'
#
loop_
_entity.id
_entity.type
_entity.pdbx_description
1 polymer ?
#
loop_
_entity_poly.entity_id
_entity_poly.type
_entity_poly.pdbx_seq_one_letter_code
_entity_poly.pdbx_strand_id
1 'polypeptide(L)'
;KYGIARMYRDLGLPVVPIAMHPGLFWPRRSFRRYPGHFKVKILPPIMPGMDPDAFFAQLIEVTERASDELLIDTVERNPHLPLPPTAVERLTELRKLKTAATA
;
A
#
# COMPACT_ATOMS: atom_id res chain seq x y z
N LYS A 1 -13.42 -0.75 2.34
CA LYS A 1 -14.81 -1.16 2.01
C LYS A 1 -14.92 -2.66 2.24
N TYR A 2 -15.97 -3.13 2.91
CA TYR A 2 -16.06 -4.51 3.40
C TYR A 2 -16.50 -5.55 2.33
N GLY A 3 -16.98 -5.11 1.16
CA GLY A 3 -17.52 -6.04 0.13
C GLY A 3 -16.55 -7.15 -0.32
N ILE A 4 -15.24 -6.92 -0.24
CA ILE A 4 -14.22 -7.93 -0.54
C ILE A 4 -14.26 -9.11 0.43
N ALA A 5 -14.52 -8.88 1.72
CA ALA A 5 -14.59 -9.94 2.72
C ALA A 5 -15.75 -10.89 2.45
N ARG A 6 -16.89 -10.35 2.01
CA ARG A 6 -18.03 -11.16 1.58
C ARG A 6 -17.72 -11.98 0.32
N MET A 7 -17.07 -11.39 -0.68
CA MET A 7 -16.66 -12.12 -1.88
C MET A 7 -15.66 -13.25 -1.56
N TYR A 8 -14.69 -12.99 -0.67
CA TYR A 8 -13.73 -13.99 -0.22
C TYR A 8 -14.43 -15.20 0.43
N ARG A 9 -15.39 -14.94 1.33
CA ARG A 9 -16.21 -15.98 1.99
C ARG A 9 -17.06 -16.78 0.99
N ASP A 10 -17.80 -16.08 0.13
CA ASP A 10 -18.83 -16.70 -0.71
C ASP A 10 -18.22 -17.44 -1.92
N LEU A 11 -17.08 -16.98 -2.45
CA LEU A 11 -16.44 -17.56 -3.63
C LEU A 11 -15.41 -18.64 -3.29
N GLY A 12 -14.84 -18.64 -2.08
CA GLY A 12 -13.83 -19.62 -1.69
C GLY A 12 -12.56 -19.58 -2.54
N LEU A 13 -12.23 -18.42 -3.12
CA LEU A 13 -11.06 -18.23 -3.99
C LEU A 13 -9.92 -17.53 -3.24
N PRO A 14 -8.65 -17.82 -3.60
CA PRO A 14 -7.51 -17.09 -3.07
C PRO A 14 -7.54 -15.62 -3.52
N VAL A 15 -7.20 -14.71 -2.59
CA VAL A 15 -7.10 -13.27 -2.87
C VAL A 15 -5.65 -12.86 -2.88
N VAL A 16 -5.19 -12.25 -3.97
CA VAL A 16 -3.82 -11.75 -4.13
C VAL A 16 -3.81 -10.24 -3.86
N PRO A 17 -3.23 -9.78 -2.74
CA PRO A 17 -3.13 -8.34 -2.48
C PRO A 17 -2.07 -7.69 -3.38
N ILE A 18 -2.32 -6.46 -3.79
CA ILE A 18 -1.42 -5.68 -4.65
C ILE A 18 -1.26 -4.27 -4.06
N ALA A 19 0.00 -3.84 -3.88
CA ALA A 19 0.32 -2.48 -3.45
C ALA A 19 1.02 -1.70 -4.58
N MET A 20 0.59 -0.44 -4.79
CA MET A 20 1.17 0.48 -5.78
C MET A 20 0.79 1.93 -5.49
N HIS A 21 1.63 2.89 -5.90
CA HIS A 21 1.36 4.33 -5.73
C HIS A 21 1.43 5.16 -7.03
N PRO A 22 0.76 4.76 -8.13
CA PRO A 22 0.75 5.57 -9.35
C PRO A 22 0.16 6.98 -9.12
N GLY A 23 -0.71 7.12 -8.10
CA GLY A 23 -1.33 8.40 -7.74
C GLY A 23 -0.35 9.49 -7.29
N LEU A 24 0.87 9.13 -6.85
CA LEU A 24 1.89 10.12 -6.53
C LEU A 24 2.43 10.81 -7.79
N PHE A 25 2.58 10.05 -8.88
CA PHE A 25 3.00 10.56 -10.18
C PHE A 25 1.84 11.24 -10.91
N TRP A 26 0.64 10.67 -10.75
CA TRP A 26 -0.54 11.04 -11.49
C TRP A 26 -1.71 11.38 -10.54
N PRO A 27 -1.71 12.59 -9.94
CA PRO A 27 -2.70 12.94 -8.93
C PRO A 27 -4.13 12.89 -9.45
N ARG A 28 -5.05 12.42 -8.59
CA ARG A 28 -6.48 12.33 -8.90
C ARG A 28 -7.04 13.72 -9.22
N ARG A 29 -7.85 13.82 -10.28
CA ARG A 29 -8.48 15.08 -10.75
C ARG A 29 -7.47 16.20 -11.08
N SER A 30 -6.26 15.82 -11.51
CA SER A 30 -5.23 16.76 -11.98
C SER A 30 -4.80 16.45 -13.41
N PHE A 31 -4.46 17.50 -14.17
CA PHE A 31 -3.81 17.38 -15.48
C PHE A 31 -2.30 17.21 -15.38
N ARG A 32 -1.71 17.38 -14.19
CA ARG A 32 -0.26 17.19 -13.99
C ARG A 32 0.07 15.69 -14.00
N ARG A 33 1.11 15.34 -14.75
CA ARG A 33 1.68 13.99 -14.80
C ARG A 33 3.18 14.11 -14.64
N TYR A 34 3.68 13.64 -13.49
CA TYR A 34 5.10 13.68 -13.19
C TYR A 34 5.79 12.47 -13.84
N PRO A 35 6.97 12.67 -14.44
CA PRO A 35 7.77 11.57 -14.99
C PRO A 35 8.38 10.74 -13.85
N GLY A 36 8.76 9.51 -14.17
CA GLY A 36 9.44 8.58 -13.25
C GLY A 36 8.86 7.18 -13.32
N HIS A 37 9.28 6.34 -12.38
CA HIS A 37 8.86 4.94 -12.30
C HIS A 37 8.32 4.63 -10.91
N PHE A 38 7.15 3.99 -10.88
CA PHE A 38 6.60 3.36 -9.67
C PHE A 38 6.70 1.84 -9.81
N LYS A 39 6.71 1.16 -8.67
CA LYS A 39 6.70 -0.29 -8.61
C LYS A 39 5.30 -0.79 -8.27
N VAL A 40 4.99 -2.00 -8.73
CA VAL A 40 3.81 -2.75 -8.34
C VAL A 40 4.28 -3.97 -7.56
N LYS A 41 3.83 -4.09 -6.32
CA LYS A 41 4.17 -5.21 -5.46
C LYS A 41 2.99 -6.18 -5.41
N ILE A 42 3.19 -7.36 -5.99
CA ILE A 42 2.26 -8.49 -5.93
C ILE A 42 2.62 -9.29 -4.68
N LEU A 43 1.68 -9.43 -3.75
CA LEU A 43 1.91 -10.11 -2.48
C LEU A 43 1.48 -11.58 -2.55
N PRO A 44 1.95 -12.43 -1.62
CA PRO A 44 1.48 -13.80 -1.52
C PRO A 44 -0.05 -13.87 -1.39
N PRO A 45 -0.69 -14.89 -1.99
CA PRO A 45 -2.14 -15.06 -1.90
C PRO A 45 -2.57 -15.33 -0.46
N ILE A 46 -3.68 -14.72 -0.07
CA ILE A 46 -4.43 -15.09 1.12
C ILE A 46 -5.38 -16.22 0.70
N MET A 47 -5.06 -17.44 1.13
CA MET A 47 -5.84 -18.64 0.82
C MET A 47 -7.22 -18.58 1.48
N PRO A 48 -8.26 -19.21 0.89
CA PRO A 48 -9.60 -19.28 1.48
C PRO A 48 -9.61 -20.05 2.80
N GLY A 49 -10.68 -19.87 3.58
CA GLY A 49 -10.94 -20.62 4.82
C GLY A 49 -10.84 -19.81 6.11
N MET A 50 -10.48 -18.52 6.03
CA MET A 50 -10.49 -17.63 7.18
C MET A 50 -11.88 -17.04 7.44
N ASP A 51 -12.13 -16.65 8.68
CA ASP A 51 -13.27 -15.80 9.03
C ASP A 51 -13.22 -14.47 8.23
N PRO A 52 -14.35 -13.91 7.77
CA PRO A 52 -14.36 -12.69 6.95
C PRO A 52 -13.74 -11.46 7.63
N ASP A 53 -13.92 -11.29 8.93
CA ASP A 53 -13.34 -10.16 9.67
C ASP A 53 -11.83 -10.34 9.84
N ALA A 54 -11.40 -11.56 10.16
CA ALA A 54 -9.99 -11.92 10.22
C ALA A 54 -9.30 -11.72 8.86
N PHE A 55 -9.94 -12.14 7.77
CA PHE A 55 -9.48 -11.89 6.41
C PHE A 55 -9.36 -10.41 6.10
N PHE A 56 -10.37 -9.61 6.44
CA PHE A 56 -10.35 -8.20 6.15
C PHE A 56 -9.23 -7.47 6.91
N ALA A 57 -9.04 -7.82 8.20
CA ALA A 57 -7.95 -7.29 9.00
C ALA A 57 -6.57 -7.68 8.43
N GLN A 58 -6.38 -8.97 8.10
CA GLN A 58 -5.13 -9.45 7.50
C GLN A 58 -4.85 -8.75 6.17
N LEU A 59 -5.84 -8.64 5.29
CA LEU A 59 -5.71 -7.97 4.00
C LEU A 59 -5.25 -6.53 4.15
N ILE A 60 -5.83 -5.78 5.10
CA ILE A 60 -5.40 -4.41 5.41
C ILE A 60 -3.95 -4.44 5.89
N GLU A 61 -3.64 -5.24 6.91
CA GLU A 61 -2.31 -5.28 7.50
C GLU A 61 -1.21 -5.59 6.46
N VAL A 62 -1.37 -6.65 5.67
CA VAL A 62 -0.37 -7.03 4.66
C VAL A 62 -0.23 -5.97 3.57
N THR A 63 -1.33 -5.34 3.15
CA THR A 63 -1.32 -4.34 2.08
C THR A 63 -0.75 -3.02 2.56
N GLU A 64 -1.11 -2.55 3.75
CA GLU A 64 -0.60 -1.31 4.34
C GLU A 64 0.88 -1.42 4.67
N ARG A 65 1.34 -2.55 5.24
CA ARG A 65 2.78 -2.79 5.44
C ARG A 65 3.54 -2.75 4.13
N ALA A 66 3.04 -3.44 3.09
CA ALA A 66 3.66 -3.40 1.77
C ALA A 66 3.62 -2.00 1.13
N SER A 67 2.56 -1.23 1.39
CA SER A 67 2.42 0.17 0.97
C SER A 67 3.47 1.05 1.64
N ASP A 68 3.68 0.93 2.96
CA ASP A 68 4.70 1.72 3.66
C ASP A 68 6.12 1.45 3.16
N GLU A 69 6.48 0.19 2.98
CA GLU A 69 7.76 -0.21 2.39
C GLU A 69 7.95 0.36 0.98
N LEU A 70 6.89 0.31 0.17
CA LEU A 70 6.90 0.80 -1.20
C LEU A 70 6.96 2.33 -1.29
N LEU A 71 6.37 3.05 -0.32
CA LEU A 71 6.41 4.49 -0.25
C LEU A 71 7.85 4.98 -0.03
N ILE A 72 8.57 4.35 0.90
CA ILE A 72 9.98 4.68 1.18
C ILE A 72 10.81 4.47 -0.10
N ASP A 73 10.74 3.29 -0.72
CA ASP A 73 11.49 2.98 -1.94
C ASP A 73 11.13 3.92 -3.10
N THR A 74 9.85 4.29 -3.23
CA THR A 74 9.39 5.22 -4.27
C THR A 74 10.00 6.61 -4.08
N VAL A 75 10.00 7.14 -2.86
CA VAL A 75 10.55 8.48 -2.57
C VAL A 75 12.06 8.50 -2.72
N GLU A 76 12.76 7.47 -2.25
CA GLU A 76 14.23 7.35 -2.39
C GLU A 76 14.66 7.32 -3.86
N ARG A 77 13.89 6.65 -4.72
CA ARG A 77 14.18 6.56 -6.18
C ARG A 77 13.73 7.76 -6.98
N ASN A 78 12.83 8.59 -6.44
CA ASN A 78 12.27 9.74 -7.14
C ASN A 78 12.36 11.02 -6.27
N PRO A 79 13.57 11.55 -5.98
CA PRO A 79 13.74 12.67 -5.03
C PRO A 79 13.03 13.97 -5.45
N HIS A 80 12.75 14.14 -6.75
CA HIS A 80 12.10 15.32 -7.30
C HIS A 80 10.57 15.24 -7.35
N LEU A 81 9.98 14.10 -6.96
CA LEU A 81 8.54 13.90 -7.02
C LEU A 81 7.83 14.77 -5.96
N PRO A 82 6.91 15.67 -6.35
CA PRO A 82 6.17 16.45 -5.38
C PRO A 82 5.16 15.55 -4.65
N LEU A 83 5.38 15.36 -3.35
CA LEU A 83 4.54 14.51 -2.52
C LEU A 83 3.33 15.29 -1.97
N PRO A 84 2.14 14.67 -1.90
CA PRO A 84 1.02 15.26 -1.18
C PRO A 84 1.31 15.30 0.33
N PRO A 85 0.67 16.21 1.10
CA PRO A 85 0.92 16.36 2.54
C PRO A 85 0.81 15.04 3.33
N THR A 86 -0.20 14.23 3.02
CA THR A 86 -0.43 12.93 3.68
C THR A 86 0.73 11.94 3.48
N ALA A 87 1.39 11.96 2.32
CA ALA A 87 2.55 11.10 2.06
C ALA A 87 3.80 11.60 2.80
N VAL A 88 3.96 12.93 2.92
CA VAL A 88 5.05 13.53 3.70
C VAL A 88 4.91 13.21 5.19
N GLU A 89 3.70 13.36 5.73
CA GLU A 89 3.36 13.01 7.12
C GLU A 89 3.68 11.53 7.38
N ARG A 90 3.15 10.62 6.54
CA ARG A 90 3.39 9.19 6.70
C ARG A 90 4.88 8.82 6.61
N LEU A 91 5.61 9.37 5.64
CA LEU A 91 7.05 9.14 5.51
C LEU A 91 7.83 9.60 6.75
N THR A 92 7.41 10.70 7.35
CA THR A 92 8.01 11.22 8.59
C THR A 92 7.78 10.26 9.75
N GLU A 93 6.57 9.72 9.91
CA GLU A 93 6.26 8.69 10.90
C GLU A 93 7.10 7.43 10.71
N LEU A 94 7.16 6.91 9.47
CA LEU A 94 7.92 5.71 9.13
C LEU A 94 9.42 5.85 9.44
N ARG A 95 9.99 7.03 9.15
CA ARG A 95 11.39 7.34 9.50
C ARG A 95 11.61 7.35 11.01
N LYS A 96 10.69 7.95 11.78
CA LYS A 96 10.77 7.95 13.26
C LYS A 96 10.70 6.53 13.83
N LEU A 97 9.77 5.71 13.34
CA LEU A 97 9.62 4.31 13.76
C LEU A 97 10.88 3.49 13.47
N LYS A 98 11.50 3.69 12.30
CA LYS A 98 12.76 3.02 11.95
C LYS A 98 13.90 3.42 12.88
N THR A 99 14.02 4.70 13.23
CA THR A 99 15.02 5.17 14.19
C THR A 99 14.78 4.58 15.59
N ALA A 100 13.53 4.56 16.06
CA ALA A 100 13.19 3.99 17.37
C ALA A 100 13.44 2.48 17.46
N ALA A 101 13.28 1.74 16.36
CA ALA A 101 13.57 0.30 16.30
C ALA A 101 15.08 -0.03 16.23
N THR A 102 15.93 0.96 15.93
CA THR A 102 17.39 0.79 15.81
C THR A 102 18.14 1.23 17.08
N ALA A 103 17.45 1.91 18.00
CA ALA A 103 17.95 2.34 19.31
C ALA A 103 17.63 1.31 20.39
#